data_AF-A0A9P0LF45-F1
#
_entry.id   AF-A0A9P0LF45-F1
#
_cell.length_a   1.000
_cell.length_b   1.000
_cell.length_c   1.000
_cell.angle_alpha   90.00
_cell.angle_beta   90.00
_cell.angle_gamma   90.00
#
_symmetry.space_group_name_H-M   'P 1'
#
loop_
_entity.id
_entity.type
_entity.pdbx_description
1 polymer ?
#
loop_
_entity_poly.entity_id
_entity_poly.type
_entity_poly.pdbx_seq_one_letter_code
_entity_poly.pdbx_strand_id
1 'polypeptide(L)'
;MHHHFVVGTLDAILINAARDLRTQADKVELALAKRVACTQEVTNRLERDLKEVLHNLATVEDLMADLRAAIRRMDIPMKKAQTRLDNRLLRPRVENCRDPPHFGLIEEVKSIGEGTAALQAQLNQAMQSQANLIKARGELEKEIMYKRKSLEIDNERTRKIRSFYPSAAALSGYT
;
A
#
# COMPACT_ATOMS: atom_id res chain seq x y z
N MET A 1 64.54 37.50 6.57
CA MET A 1 63.39 37.69 5.63
C MET A 1 62.81 36.36 5.14
N HIS A 2 63.60 35.37 4.72
CA HIS A 2 63.09 34.05 4.28
C HIS A 2 62.23 33.29 5.31
N HIS A 3 62.60 33.30 6.60
CA HIS A 3 61.88 32.55 7.64
C HIS A 3 60.47 33.10 7.93
N HIS A 4 60.26 34.42 7.82
CA HIS A 4 58.96 35.06 8.00
C HIS A 4 58.03 34.81 6.81
N PHE A 5 58.58 34.73 5.60
CA PHE A 5 57.83 34.43 4.38
C PHE A 5 57.33 32.98 4.36
N VAL A 6 58.16 32.02 4.79
CA VAL A 6 57.80 30.60 4.86
C VAL A 6 56.69 30.32 5.89
N VAL A 7 56.73 30.99 7.06
CA VAL A 7 55.69 30.87 8.09
C VAL A 7 54.36 31.47 7.59
N GLY A 8 54.38 32.64 6.94
CA GLY A 8 53.18 33.24 6.35
C GLY A 8 52.55 32.39 5.25
N THR A 9 53.35 31.66 4.46
CA THR A 9 52.83 30.71 3.47
C THR A 9 52.23 29.45 4.10
N LEU A 10 52.78 28.96 5.21
CA LEU A 10 52.25 27.78 5.90
C LEU A 10 50.89 28.08 6.55
N ASP A 11 50.76 29.22 7.22
CA ASP A 11 49.49 29.68 7.79
C ASP A 11 48.41 29.86 6.72
N ALA A 12 48.77 30.43 5.57
CA ALA A 12 47.85 30.58 4.45
C ALA A 12 47.36 29.22 3.91
N ILE A 13 48.24 28.21 3.83
CA ILE A 13 47.86 26.85 3.41
C ILE A 13 46.92 26.21 4.43
N LEU A 14 47.20 26.33 5.72
CA LEU A 14 46.36 25.76 6.79
C LEU A 14 44.97 26.41 6.82
N ILE A 15 44.89 27.73 6.70
CA ILE A 15 43.62 28.46 6.64
C ILE A 15 42.80 28.06 5.42
N ASN A 16 43.44 27.93 4.25
CA ASN A 16 42.76 27.50 3.04
C ASN A 16 42.26 26.05 3.15
N ALA A 17 43.09 25.14 3.67
CA ALA A 17 42.68 23.74 3.90
C ALA A 17 41.51 23.64 4.89
N ALA A 18 41.55 24.41 5.98
CA ALA A 18 40.45 24.47 6.95
C ALA A 18 39.15 25.03 6.33
N ARG A 19 39.25 26.04 5.47
CA ARG A 19 38.12 26.58 4.71
C ARG A 19 37.54 25.56 3.73
N ASP A 20 38.40 24.82 3.03
CA ASP A 20 37.96 23.79 2.08
C ASP A 20 37.25 22.64 2.80
N LEU A 21 37.80 22.17 3.93
CA LEU A 21 37.16 21.17 4.78
C LEU A 21 35.79 21.63 5.29
N ARG A 22 35.68 22.89 5.73
CA ARG A 22 34.41 23.46 6.18
C ARG A 22 33.40 23.57 5.02
N THR A 23 33.84 24.04 3.86
CA THR A 23 33.00 24.12 2.66
C THR A 23 32.49 22.73 2.25
N GLN A 24 33.33 21.71 2.35
CA GLN A 24 32.93 20.33 2.08
C GLN A 24 31.92 19.81 3.12
N ALA A 25 32.09 20.19 4.40
CA ALA A 25 31.12 19.84 5.44
C ALA A 25 29.75 20.48 5.16
N ASP A 26 29.70 21.75 4.76
CA ASP A 26 28.47 22.45 4.42
C ASP A 26 27.77 21.81 3.20
N LYS A 27 28.52 21.40 2.17
CA LYS A 27 27.99 20.65 1.02
C LYS A 27 27.34 19.34 1.44
N VAL A 28 27.97 18.59 2.35
CA VAL A 28 27.42 17.32 2.85
C VAL A 28 26.20 17.55 3.73
N GLU A 29 26.17 18.62 4.54
CA GLU A 29 24.99 19.00 5.33
C GLU A 29 23.79 19.33 4.44
N LEU A 30 24.01 20.09 3.36
CA LEU A 30 22.98 20.39 2.38
C LEU A 30 22.47 19.12 1.69
N ALA A 31 23.37 18.23 1.27
CA ALA A 31 23.00 16.97 0.64
C ALA A 31 22.20 16.06 1.60
N LEU A 32 22.61 15.98 2.86
CA LEU A 32 21.89 15.23 3.90
C LEU A 32 20.49 15.81 4.14
N ALA A 33 20.37 17.14 4.28
CA ALA A 33 19.08 17.80 4.46
C ALA A 33 18.12 17.52 3.30
N LYS A 34 18.61 17.57 2.05
CA LYS A 34 17.84 17.21 0.85
C LYS A 34 17.40 15.75 0.88
N ARG A 35 18.28 14.82 1.23
CA ARG A 35 17.95 13.39 1.34
C ARG A 35 16.86 13.13 2.39
N VAL A 36 16.98 13.74 3.57
CA VAL A 36 15.97 13.63 4.64
C VAL A 36 14.63 14.15 4.16
N ALA A 37 14.59 15.35 3.54
CA ALA A 37 13.35 15.93 3.02
C ALA A 37 12.69 15.01 1.97
N CYS A 38 13.46 14.51 1.00
CA CYS A 38 12.97 13.59 -0.02
C CYS A 38 12.46 12.27 0.60
N THR A 39 13.19 11.70 1.56
CA THR A 39 12.78 10.45 2.24
C THR A 39 11.51 10.65 3.05
N GLN A 40 11.34 11.81 3.69
CA GLN A 40 10.12 12.17 4.40
C GLN A 40 8.94 12.31 3.45
N GLU A 41 9.12 12.97 2.31
CA GLU A 41 8.09 13.10 1.29
C GLU A 41 7.63 11.74 0.77
N VAL A 42 8.57 10.85 0.45
CA VAL A 42 8.29 9.47 0.04
C VAL A 42 7.55 8.71 1.14
N THR A 43 7.97 8.84 2.40
CA THR A 43 7.29 8.19 3.54
C THR A 43 5.84 8.67 3.66
N ASN A 44 5.62 9.99 3.56
CA ASN A 44 4.27 10.57 3.61
C ASN A 44 3.40 10.08 2.44
N ARG A 45 3.98 9.89 1.26
CA ARG A 45 3.28 9.32 0.11
C ARG A 45 2.88 7.86 0.36
N LEU A 46 3.82 7.03 0.80
CA LEU A 46 3.54 5.63 1.12
C LEU A 46 2.45 5.49 2.19
N GLU A 47 2.43 6.37 3.18
CA GLU A 47 1.37 6.41 4.21
C GLU A 47 0.00 6.81 3.66
N ARG A 48 -0.05 7.69 2.65
CA ARG A 48 -1.31 8.01 1.95
C ARG A 48 -1.79 6.83 1.12
N ASP A 49 -0.89 6.21 0.36
CA ASP A 49 -1.19 5.03 -0.45
C ASP A 49 -1.69 3.87 0.47
N LEU A 50 -1.08 3.69 1.65
CA LEU A 50 -1.54 2.71 2.65
C LEU A 50 -2.96 3.00 3.13
N LYS A 51 -3.30 4.28 3.41
CA LYS A 51 -4.67 4.65 3.80
C LYS A 51 -5.69 4.34 2.71
N GLU A 52 -5.33 4.58 1.45
CA GLU A 52 -6.18 4.24 0.31
C GLU A 52 -6.39 2.72 0.20
N VAL A 53 -5.32 1.92 0.33
CA VAL A 53 -5.42 0.45 0.34
C VAL A 53 -6.32 -0.05 1.47
N LEU A 54 -6.22 0.54 2.67
CA LEU A 54 -7.08 0.18 3.80
C LEU A 54 -8.55 0.54 3.55
N HIS A 55 -8.82 1.69 2.94
CA HIS A 55 -10.17 2.08 2.54
C HIS A 55 -10.77 1.13 1.49
N ASN A 56 -9.96 0.75 0.49
CA ASN A 56 -10.36 -0.19 -0.55
C ASN A 56 -10.61 -1.59 0.03
N LEU A 57 -9.82 -2.02 1.03
CA LEU A 57 -10.06 -3.28 1.75
C LEU A 57 -11.43 -3.30 2.44
N ALA A 58 -11.76 -2.25 3.19
CA ALA A 58 -13.07 -2.14 3.86
C ALA A 58 -14.22 -2.20 2.84
N THR A 59 -14.08 -1.45 1.73
CA THR A 59 -15.06 -1.47 0.63
C THR A 59 -15.26 -2.87 0.04
N VAL A 60 -14.17 -3.61 -0.19
CA VAL A 60 -14.24 -4.98 -0.73
C VAL A 60 -14.84 -5.95 0.28
N GLU A 61 -14.58 -5.78 1.58
CA GLU A 61 -15.17 -6.60 2.64
C GLU A 61 -16.68 -6.42 2.74
N ASP A 62 -17.16 -5.18 2.65
CA ASP A 62 -18.59 -4.85 2.58
C ASP A 62 -19.23 -5.48 1.33
N LEU A 63 -18.60 -5.31 0.16
CA LEU A 63 -19.06 -5.93 -1.09
C LEU A 63 -19.16 -7.46 -0.97
N MET A 64 -18.16 -8.11 -0.35
CA MET A 64 -18.16 -9.55 -0.13
C MET A 64 -19.31 -9.98 0.81
N ALA A 65 -19.60 -9.18 1.85
CA ALA A 65 -20.73 -9.44 2.74
C ALA A 65 -22.07 -9.36 1.99
N ASP A 66 -22.24 -8.33 1.15
CA ASP A 66 -23.43 -8.12 0.33
C ASP A 66 -23.62 -9.23 -0.71
N LEU A 67 -22.56 -9.63 -1.40
CA LEU A 67 -22.60 -10.73 -2.37
C LEU A 67 -22.98 -12.05 -1.69
N ARG A 68 -22.40 -12.35 -0.52
CA ARG A 68 -22.78 -13.54 0.26
C ARG A 68 -24.24 -13.50 0.70
N ALA A 69 -24.74 -12.33 1.09
CA ALA A 69 -26.15 -12.16 1.43
C ALA A 69 -27.05 -12.33 0.20
N ALA A 70 -26.66 -11.81 -0.95
CA ALA A 70 -27.39 -11.96 -2.21
C ALA A 70 -27.49 -13.43 -2.64
N ILE A 71 -26.39 -14.18 -2.56
CA ILE A 71 -26.36 -15.62 -2.84
C ILE A 71 -27.35 -16.36 -1.92
N ARG A 72 -27.28 -16.12 -0.59
CA ARG A 72 -28.24 -16.73 0.36
C ARG A 72 -29.70 -16.39 0.05
N ARG A 73 -29.98 -15.18 -0.44
CA ARG A 73 -31.35 -14.79 -0.85
C ARG A 73 -31.87 -15.60 -2.03
N MET A 74 -31.00 -16.19 -2.86
CA MET A 74 -31.40 -17.04 -4.00
C MET A 74 -31.81 -18.46 -3.58
N ASP A 75 -31.46 -18.91 -2.37
CA ASP A 75 -31.77 -20.27 -1.90
C ASP A 75 -33.26 -20.55 -1.81
N ILE A 76 -34.03 -19.60 -1.27
CA ILE A 76 -35.49 -19.75 -1.10
C ILE A 76 -36.21 -19.83 -2.44
N PRO A 77 -36.03 -18.89 -3.39
CA PRO A 77 -36.70 -18.99 -4.69
C PRO A 77 -36.25 -20.23 -5.47
N MET A 78 -34.97 -20.61 -5.43
CA MET A 78 -34.49 -21.85 -6.05
C MET A 78 -35.22 -23.07 -5.50
N LYS A 79 -35.28 -23.23 -4.17
CA LYS A 79 -36.00 -24.34 -3.53
C LYS A 79 -37.48 -24.37 -3.91
N LYS A 80 -38.15 -23.21 -3.92
CA LYS A 80 -39.56 -23.11 -4.32
C LYS A 80 -39.77 -23.56 -5.77
N ALA A 81 -38.94 -23.09 -6.70
CA ALA A 81 -39.03 -23.45 -8.11
C ALA A 81 -38.79 -24.95 -8.32
N GLN A 82 -37.74 -25.51 -7.68
CA GLN A 82 -37.42 -26.94 -7.73
C GLN A 82 -38.54 -27.80 -7.14
N THR A 83 -39.02 -27.50 -5.92
CA THR A 83 -40.11 -28.26 -5.29
C THR A 83 -41.39 -28.21 -6.14
N ARG A 84 -41.72 -27.06 -6.76
CA ARG A 84 -42.86 -26.95 -7.67
C ARG A 84 -42.67 -27.80 -8.93
N LEU A 85 -41.47 -27.81 -9.49
CA LEU A 85 -41.13 -28.62 -10.66
C LEU A 85 -41.22 -30.11 -10.32
N ASP A 86 -40.64 -30.55 -9.20
CA ASP A 86 -40.68 -31.93 -8.71
C ASP A 86 -42.11 -32.41 -8.50
N ASN A 87 -42.94 -31.61 -7.83
CA ASN A 87 -44.36 -31.92 -7.63
C ASN A 87 -45.11 -32.10 -8.95
N ARG A 88 -44.74 -31.39 -10.02
CA ARG A 88 -45.34 -31.57 -11.35
C ARG A 88 -44.84 -32.84 -12.04
N LEU A 89 -43.55 -33.15 -11.90
CA LEU A 89 -42.94 -34.35 -12.47
C LEU A 89 -43.52 -35.65 -11.86
N LEU A 90 -44.00 -35.58 -10.61
CA LEU A 90 -44.61 -36.70 -9.88
C LEU A 90 -46.12 -36.89 -10.15
N ARG A 91 -46.76 -36.05 -10.99
CA ARG A 91 -48.20 -36.18 -11.27
C ARG A 91 -48.50 -37.49 -12.02
N PRO A 92 -49.56 -38.22 -11.67
CA PRO A 92 -49.87 -39.49 -12.30
C PRO A 92 -50.52 -39.32 -13.68
N ARG A 93 -50.16 -40.23 -14.61
CA ARG A 93 -50.86 -40.46 -15.89
C ARG A 93 -50.98 -39.17 -16.74
N VAL A 94 -52.20 -38.85 -17.15
CA VAL A 94 -52.53 -37.76 -18.07
C VAL A 94 -52.33 -36.37 -17.46
N GLU A 95 -52.21 -36.25 -16.13
CA GLU A 95 -51.96 -34.97 -15.46
C GLU A 95 -50.50 -34.51 -15.56
N ASN A 96 -49.58 -35.40 -15.96
CA ASN A 96 -48.19 -35.05 -16.27
C ASN A 96 -48.09 -34.42 -17.67
N CYS A 97 -48.71 -33.25 -17.82
CA CYS A 97 -48.64 -32.47 -19.03
C CYS A 97 -47.43 -31.53 -19.01
N ARG A 98 -46.67 -31.50 -20.13
CA ARG A 98 -45.65 -30.49 -20.41
C ARG A 98 -46.32 -29.22 -20.95
N ASP A 99 -47.01 -28.53 -20.06
CA ASP A 99 -47.77 -27.32 -20.35
C ASP A 99 -46.90 -26.05 -20.16
N PRO A 100 -47.38 -24.85 -20.54
CA PRO A 100 -46.61 -23.62 -20.39
C PRO A 100 -46.09 -23.37 -18.95
N PRO A 101 -46.86 -23.61 -17.88
CA PRO A 101 -46.33 -23.53 -16.51
C PRO A 101 -45.15 -24.48 -16.22
N HIS A 102 -45.12 -25.68 -16.80
CA HIS A 102 -43.99 -26.60 -16.65
C HIS A 102 -42.70 -26.01 -17.26
N PHE A 103 -42.79 -25.48 -18.48
CA PHE A 103 -41.64 -24.81 -19.12
C PHE A 103 -41.21 -23.55 -18.37
N GLY A 104 -42.16 -22.76 -17.87
CA GLY A 104 -41.85 -21.59 -17.05
C GLY A 104 -41.06 -21.93 -15.77
N LEU A 105 -41.37 -23.04 -15.10
CA LEU A 105 -40.61 -23.51 -13.94
C LEU A 105 -39.18 -23.95 -14.32
N ILE A 106 -39.01 -24.59 -15.48
CA ILE A 106 -37.67 -24.97 -15.98
C ILE A 106 -36.84 -23.72 -16.25
N GLU A 107 -37.42 -22.72 -16.91
CA GLU A 107 -36.78 -21.44 -17.16
C GLU A 107 -36.45 -20.68 -15.86
N GLU A 108 -37.35 -20.68 -14.88
CA GLU A 108 -37.13 -20.08 -13.57
C GLU A 108 -35.95 -20.73 -12.83
N VAL A 109 -35.91 -22.06 -12.75
CA VAL A 109 -34.78 -22.80 -12.15
C VAL A 109 -33.47 -22.48 -12.87
N LYS A 110 -33.48 -22.47 -14.20
CA LYS A 110 -32.31 -22.12 -15.01
C LYS A 110 -31.83 -20.69 -14.72
N SER A 111 -32.74 -19.72 -14.75
CA SER A 111 -32.43 -18.30 -14.55
C SER A 111 -31.88 -18.01 -13.15
N ILE A 112 -32.49 -18.59 -12.10
CA ILE A 112 -31.98 -18.45 -10.72
C ILE A 112 -30.59 -19.11 -10.60
N GLY A 113 -30.39 -20.26 -11.25
CA GLY A 113 -29.10 -20.95 -11.29
C GLY A 113 -27.99 -20.12 -11.94
N GLU A 114 -28.27 -19.54 -13.11
CA GLU A 114 -27.36 -18.65 -13.82
C GLU A 114 -27.05 -17.38 -12.99
N GLY A 115 -28.07 -16.77 -12.37
CA GLY A 115 -27.89 -15.63 -11.49
C GLY A 115 -27.03 -15.95 -10.26
N THR A 116 -27.24 -17.11 -9.65
CA THR A 116 -26.43 -17.57 -8.51
C THR A 116 -24.98 -17.82 -8.91
N ALA A 117 -24.74 -18.42 -10.08
CA ALA A 117 -23.41 -18.64 -10.62
C ALA A 117 -22.69 -17.31 -10.91
N ALA A 118 -23.40 -16.32 -11.46
CA ALA A 118 -22.85 -14.98 -11.70
C ALA A 118 -22.47 -14.27 -10.40
N LEU A 119 -23.31 -14.34 -9.36
CA LEU A 119 -22.98 -13.78 -8.04
C LEU A 119 -21.77 -14.46 -7.41
N GLN A 120 -21.65 -15.79 -7.55
CA GLN A 120 -20.50 -16.54 -7.05
C GLN A 120 -19.21 -16.16 -7.79
N ALA A 121 -19.27 -15.94 -9.11
CA ALA A 121 -18.14 -15.46 -9.89
C ALA A 121 -17.67 -14.07 -9.41
N GLN A 122 -18.60 -13.15 -9.16
CA GLN A 122 -18.27 -11.84 -8.60
C GLN A 122 -17.66 -11.94 -7.20
N LEU A 123 -18.18 -12.84 -6.34
CA LEU A 123 -17.61 -13.08 -5.01
C LEU A 123 -16.16 -13.58 -5.10
N ASN A 124 -15.87 -14.49 -6.03
CA ASN A 124 -14.51 -14.99 -6.24
C ASN A 124 -13.57 -13.88 -6.73
N GLN A 125 -14.04 -13.00 -7.62
CA GLN A 125 -13.28 -11.82 -8.05
C GLN A 125 -13.00 -10.85 -6.89
N ALA A 126 -13.99 -10.59 -6.04
CA ALA A 126 -13.84 -9.75 -4.85
C ALA A 126 -12.81 -10.35 -3.87
N MET A 127 -12.86 -11.67 -3.64
CA MET A 127 -11.86 -12.39 -2.82
C MET A 127 -10.45 -12.29 -3.39
N GLN A 128 -10.29 -12.39 -4.72
CA GLN A 128 -8.99 -12.21 -5.37
C GLN A 128 -8.48 -10.77 -5.22
N SER A 129 -9.37 -9.78 -5.35
CA SER A 129 -9.05 -8.36 -5.11
C SER A 129 -8.59 -8.14 -3.67
N GLN A 130 -9.31 -8.69 -2.69
CA GLN A 130 -8.95 -8.62 -1.27
C GLN A 130 -7.55 -9.20 -1.03
N ALA A 131 -7.24 -10.38 -1.57
CA ALA A 131 -5.93 -11.01 -1.43
C ALA A 131 -4.79 -10.12 -1.98
N ASN A 132 -5.02 -9.50 -3.14
CA ASN A 132 -4.06 -8.57 -3.74
C ASN A 132 -3.86 -7.31 -2.87
N LEU A 133 -4.93 -6.75 -2.34
CA LEU A 133 -4.89 -5.59 -1.46
C LEU A 133 -4.18 -5.89 -0.13
N ILE A 134 -4.41 -7.06 0.47
CA ILE A 134 -3.68 -7.51 1.68
C ILE A 134 -2.19 -7.61 1.41
N LYS A 135 -1.79 -8.15 0.24
CA LYS A 135 -0.38 -8.21 -0.15
C LYS A 135 0.21 -6.80 -0.30
N ALA A 136 -0.46 -5.92 -1.03
CA ALA A 136 -0.03 -4.54 -1.24
C ALA A 136 0.10 -3.77 0.10
N ARG A 137 -0.85 -3.97 1.02
CA ARG A 137 -0.78 -3.42 2.38
C ARG A 137 0.51 -3.85 3.08
N GLY A 138 0.84 -5.14 3.08
CA GLY A 138 2.05 -5.66 3.72
C GLY A 138 3.34 -5.12 3.10
N GLU A 139 3.38 -4.95 1.77
CA GLU A 139 4.50 -4.34 1.06
C GLU A 139 4.67 -2.86 1.46
N LEU A 140 3.59 -2.09 1.50
CA LEU A 140 3.60 -0.68 1.92
C LEU A 140 4.03 -0.51 3.38
N GLU A 141 3.48 -1.30 4.30
CA GLU A 141 3.85 -1.27 5.72
C GLU A 141 5.34 -1.54 5.92
N LYS A 142 5.89 -2.52 5.19
CA LYS A 142 7.30 -2.87 5.21
C LYS A 142 8.17 -1.71 4.68
N GLU A 143 7.80 -1.12 3.55
CA GLU A 143 8.55 0.02 2.99
C GLU A 143 8.50 1.24 3.91
N ILE A 144 7.34 1.57 4.48
CA ILE A 144 7.19 2.66 5.46
C ILE A 144 8.12 2.41 6.66
N MET A 145 8.15 1.19 7.19
CA MET A 145 9.04 0.83 8.29
C MET A 145 10.51 1.08 7.92
N TYR A 146 10.95 0.69 6.73
CA TYR A 146 12.31 0.96 6.27
C TYR A 146 12.61 2.45 6.13
N LYS A 147 11.72 3.23 5.51
CA LYS A 147 11.95 4.68 5.33
C LYS A 147 11.96 5.41 6.67
N ARG A 148 11.06 5.06 7.59
CA ARG A 148 11.08 5.60 8.97
C ARG A 148 12.39 5.26 9.67
N LYS A 149 12.91 4.04 9.51
CA LYS A 149 14.21 3.67 10.10
C LYS A 149 15.37 4.45 9.49
N SER A 150 15.37 4.68 8.17
CA SER A 150 16.36 5.53 7.51
C SER A 150 16.30 6.97 8.02
N LEU A 151 15.11 7.53 8.18
CA LEU A 151 14.90 8.88 8.73
C LEU A 151 15.39 9.01 10.17
N GLU A 152 15.12 8.02 11.02
CA GLU A 152 15.62 7.96 12.40
C GLU A 152 17.16 8.01 12.40
N ILE A 153 17.81 7.16 11.59
CA ILE A 153 19.28 7.14 11.51
C ILE A 153 19.83 8.48 11.03
N ASP A 154 19.28 9.04 9.96
CA ASP A 154 19.76 10.28 9.37
C ASP A 154 19.59 11.49 10.31
N ASN A 155 18.46 11.55 11.03
CA ASN A 155 18.16 12.67 11.94
C ASN A 155 18.81 12.51 13.32
N GLU A 156 18.77 11.32 13.93
CA GLU A 156 19.20 11.14 15.32
C GLU A 156 20.68 10.81 15.44
N ARG A 157 21.25 10.13 14.43
CA ARG A 157 22.67 9.71 14.45
C ARG A 157 23.51 10.61 13.57
N THR A 158 23.24 10.64 12.28
CA THR A 158 24.12 11.31 11.31
C THR A 158 24.12 12.82 11.53
N ARG A 159 22.95 13.47 11.61
CA ARG A 159 22.87 14.91 11.86
C ARG A 159 23.50 15.29 13.21
N LYS A 160 23.28 14.50 14.26
CA LYS A 160 23.87 14.72 15.59
C LYS A 160 25.40 14.64 15.58
N ILE A 161 26.00 13.66 14.92
CA ILE A 161 27.46 13.57 14.80
C ILE A 161 28.00 14.79 14.05
N ARG A 162 27.32 15.20 12.98
CA ARG A 162 27.73 16.32 12.14
C ARG A 162 27.59 17.69 12.81
N SER A 163 26.65 17.86 13.75
CA SER A 163 26.54 19.13 14.49
C SER A 163 27.76 19.46 15.35
N PHE A 164 28.63 18.47 15.63
CA PHE A 164 29.90 18.69 16.31
C PHE A 164 31.05 19.01 15.35
N TYR A 165 30.81 19.15 14.04
CA TYR A 165 31.86 19.45 13.09
C TYR A 165 32.42 20.86 13.34
N PRO A 166 33.75 21.01 13.52
CA PRO A 166 34.37 22.26 13.94
C PRO A 166 34.22 23.40 12.92
N SER A 167 34.41 24.63 13.39
CA SER A 167 34.53 25.82 12.54
C SER A 167 35.88 25.83 11.80
N ALA A 168 35.98 26.60 10.72
CA ALA A 168 37.26 26.76 10.01
C ALA A 168 38.36 27.32 10.93
N ALA A 169 38.02 28.22 11.86
CA ALA A 169 38.95 28.75 12.86
C ALA A 169 39.51 27.64 13.76
N ALA A 170 38.62 26.83 14.34
CA ALA A 170 39.00 25.70 15.19
C ALA A 170 39.84 24.65 14.43
N LEU A 171 39.54 24.42 13.15
CA LEU A 171 40.33 23.53 12.28
C LEU A 171 41.73 24.08 11.96
N SER A 172 41.88 25.40 11.88
CA SER A 172 43.17 26.07 11.65
C SER A 172 44.02 26.25 12.91
N GLY A 173 43.52 25.83 14.09
CA GLY A 173 44.22 25.93 15.37
C GLY A 173 44.08 27.28 16.07
N TYR A 174 43.25 28.18 15.54
CA TYR A 174 42.92 29.45 16.16
C TYR A 174 41.61 29.28 16.94
N THR A 175 41.67 29.38 18.28
CA THR A 175 40.49 29.38 19.16
C THR A 175 39.85 30.75 19.22
#